data_AF-A0A2D9D4P7-F1
#
_entry.id   AF-A0A2D9D4P7-F1
#
_cell.length_a   1.000
_cell.length_b   1.000
_cell.length_c   1.000
_cell.angle_alpha   90.00
_cell.angle_beta   90.00
_cell.angle_gamma   90.00
#
_symmetry.space_group_name_H-M   'P 1'
#
loop_
_entity.id
_entity.type
_entity.pdbx_description
1 polymer ?
#
loop_
_entity_poly.entity_id
_entity_poly.type
_entity_poly.pdbx_seq_one_letter_code
_entity_poly.pdbx_strand_id
1 'polypeptide(L)'
;MSAPFSFLASSDNSKGIDEKIDDAFMPIAEAWEGLVLTKVAIGSYDIPLVVLLLVLGASFFTIYFSFPSITRFWLAISTVRGKYDELEGSGNDKVKDEVGLTSDGDVLDTIKDESEEGEVTHFQALATAVSGTVGLGNIAGVAVAIALGGPGATFWMIVCGLIGMATKFVECTLGVKYRDVDSDGSVY
;
A
#
# COMPACT_ATOMS: atom_id res chain seq x y z
N MET A 1 13.21 -69.06 -26.50
CA MET A 1 12.56 -68.23 -27.54
C MET A 1 11.71 -67.19 -26.81
N SER A 2 12.12 -65.91 -26.88
CA SER A 2 11.45 -64.61 -26.57
C SER A 2 10.29 -64.53 -25.55
N ALA A 3 10.15 -63.57 -24.62
CA ALA A 3 10.92 -62.45 -24.05
C ALA A 3 10.03 -61.92 -22.89
N PRO A 4 10.55 -61.31 -21.80
CA PRO A 4 9.69 -60.62 -20.84
C PRO A 4 9.30 -59.25 -21.41
N PHE A 5 8.01 -58.94 -21.42
CA PHE A 5 7.48 -57.63 -21.80
C PHE A 5 7.84 -56.63 -20.68
N SER A 6 9.02 -56.03 -20.77
CA SER A 6 9.44 -54.93 -19.92
C SER A 6 8.55 -53.72 -20.22
N PHE A 7 7.65 -53.44 -19.29
CA PHE A 7 6.89 -52.19 -19.19
C PHE A 7 7.89 -51.04 -18.96
N LEU A 8 8.31 -50.40 -20.05
CA LEU A 8 8.96 -49.09 -20.03
C LEU A 8 7.90 -48.05 -19.62
N ALA A 9 7.72 -47.86 -18.32
CA ALA A 9 7.25 -46.59 -17.81
C ALA A 9 8.39 -45.58 -17.96
N SER A 10 8.51 -44.98 -19.14
CA SER A 10 9.21 -43.70 -19.25
C SER A 10 8.34 -42.67 -18.54
N SER A 11 8.65 -42.40 -17.27
CA SER A 11 8.25 -41.15 -16.63
C SER A 11 9.05 -40.03 -17.30
N ASP A 12 8.56 -39.58 -18.45
CA ASP A 12 9.02 -38.34 -19.07
C ASP A 12 8.52 -37.19 -18.18
N ASN A 13 9.26 -36.96 -17.10
CA ASN A 13 9.02 -35.87 -16.14
C ASN A 13 9.45 -34.56 -16.80
N SER A 14 8.74 -34.18 -17.85
CA SER A 14 8.78 -32.83 -18.37
C SER A 14 8.31 -31.92 -17.24
N LYS A 15 9.25 -31.19 -16.64
CA LYS A 15 8.98 -30.17 -15.62
C LYS A 15 7.72 -29.40 -16.03
N GLY A 16 6.75 -29.32 -15.11
CA GLY A 16 5.52 -28.59 -15.33
C GLY A 16 5.83 -27.14 -15.74
N ILE A 17 4.90 -26.50 -16.44
CA ILE A 17 5.07 -25.08 -16.82
C ILE A 17 5.34 -24.23 -15.56
N ASP A 18 4.65 -24.54 -14.46
CA ASP A 18 4.81 -23.89 -13.16
C ASP A 18 6.23 -24.07 -12.60
N GLU A 19 6.81 -25.26 -12.73
CA GLU A 19 8.16 -25.58 -12.21
C GLU A 19 9.25 -24.93 -13.07
N LYS A 20 9.04 -24.79 -14.38
CA LYS A 20 9.94 -24.04 -15.26
C LYS A 20 9.91 -22.54 -14.99
N ILE A 21 8.73 -22.02 -14.65
CA ILE A 21 8.54 -20.63 -14.24
C ILE A 21 9.27 -20.43 -12.90
N ASP A 22 9.01 -21.28 -11.92
CA ASP A 22 9.65 -21.21 -10.61
C ASP A 22 11.18 -21.27 -10.72
N ASP A 23 11.74 -22.23 -11.47
CA ASP A 23 13.19 -22.34 -11.74
C ASP A 23 13.79 -21.07 -12.37
N ALA A 24 13.03 -20.36 -13.20
CA ALA A 24 13.46 -19.12 -13.84
C ALA A 24 13.39 -17.91 -12.89
N PHE A 25 12.42 -17.90 -11.97
CA PHE A 25 12.22 -16.81 -10.99
C PHE A 25 13.06 -17.00 -9.72
N MET A 26 13.38 -18.23 -9.35
CA MET A 26 14.15 -18.60 -8.16
C MET A 26 15.50 -17.87 -8.05
N PRO A 27 16.36 -17.77 -9.09
CA PRO A 27 17.63 -17.05 -8.97
C PRO A 27 17.44 -15.55 -8.72
N ILE A 28 16.34 -14.96 -9.21
CA ILE A 28 16.02 -13.55 -8.97
C ILE A 28 15.51 -13.39 -7.54
N ALA A 29 14.59 -14.26 -7.12
CA ALA A 29 14.03 -14.26 -5.76
C ALA A 29 15.14 -14.41 -4.71
N GLU A 30 16.04 -15.38 -4.88
CA GLU A 30 17.17 -15.61 -3.97
C GLU A 30 18.14 -14.42 -3.91
N ALA A 31 18.41 -13.77 -5.05
CA ALA A 31 19.27 -12.58 -5.09
C ALA A 31 18.66 -11.41 -4.30
N TRP A 32 17.36 -11.16 -4.48
CA TRP A 32 16.64 -10.14 -3.74
C TRP A 32 16.47 -10.50 -2.26
N GLU A 33 16.20 -11.77 -1.97
CA GLU A 33 16.09 -12.28 -0.60
C GLU A 33 17.42 -12.13 0.14
N GLY A 34 18.53 -12.51 -0.47
CA GLY A 34 19.87 -12.36 0.11
C GLY A 34 20.21 -10.90 0.42
N LEU A 35 19.83 -9.97 -0.47
CA LEU A 35 20.07 -8.54 -0.28
C LEU A 35 19.19 -7.95 0.83
N VAL A 36 17.89 -8.22 0.81
CA VAL A 36 16.91 -7.59 1.72
C VAL A 36 16.90 -8.28 3.10
N LEU A 37 17.07 -9.59 3.14
CA LEU A 37 17.09 -10.40 4.37
C LEU A 37 18.51 -10.68 4.89
N THR A 38 19.51 -9.88 4.49
CA THR A 38 20.84 -9.92 5.10
C THR A 38 20.70 -9.80 6.62
N LYS A 39 21.09 -10.83 7.38
CA LYS A 39 20.93 -10.86 8.84
C LYS A 39 22.10 -10.15 9.49
N VAL A 40 21.79 -9.22 10.40
CA VAL A 40 22.78 -8.55 11.25
C VAL A 40 22.62 -9.09 12.66
N ALA A 41 23.68 -9.71 13.19
CA ALA A 41 23.69 -10.23 14.55
C ALA A 41 23.81 -9.07 15.54
N ILE A 42 22.78 -8.86 16.36
CA ILE A 42 22.79 -7.88 17.45
C ILE A 42 22.59 -8.65 18.76
N GLY A 43 23.68 -8.82 19.50
CA GLY A 43 23.68 -9.63 20.72
C GLY A 43 23.43 -11.11 20.42
N SER A 44 22.28 -11.64 20.84
CA SER A 44 21.89 -13.05 20.67
C SER A 44 20.82 -13.28 19.60
N TYR A 45 20.43 -12.24 18.85
CA TYR A 45 19.35 -12.30 17.87
C TYR A 45 19.87 -11.96 16.47
N ASP A 46 19.51 -12.79 15.50
CA ASP A 46 19.76 -12.57 14.07
C ASP A 46 18.58 -11.79 13.47
N ILE A 47 18.73 -10.48 13.38
CA ILE A 47 17.67 -9.59 12.89
C ILE A 47 17.91 -9.29 11.40
N PRO A 48 16.91 -9.46 10.52
CA PRO A 48 17.03 -9.05 9.12
C PRO A 48 17.28 -7.54 8.99
N LEU A 49 18.22 -7.14 8.14
CA LEU A 49 18.58 -5.73 7.91
C LEU A 49 17.37 -4.90 7.51
N VAL A 50 16.46 -5.44 6.70
CA VAL A 50 15.22 -4.77 6.33
C VAL A 50 14.37 -4.38 7.55
N VAL A 51 14.29 -5.22 8.58
CA VAL A 51 13.51 -4.90 9.80
C VAL A 51 14.14 -3.72 10.52
N LEU A 52 15.46 -3.70 10.62
CA LEU A 52 16.19 -2.59 11.24
C LEU A 52 16.01 -1.29 10.45
N LEU A 53 16.10 -1.35 9.12
CA LEU A 53 15.86 -0.21 8.23
C LEU A 53 14.42 0.31 8.35
N LEU A 54 13.43 -0.60 8.36
CA LEU A 54 12.01 -0.25 8.48
C LEU A 54 11.70 0.39 9.83
N VAL A 55 12.17 -0.18 10.93
CA VAL A 55 11.96 0.38 12.26
C VAL A 55 12.63 1.75 12.41
N LEU A 56 13.86 1.91 11.91
CA LEU A 56 14.56 3.20 11.95
C LEU A 56 13.85 4.27 11.10
N GLY A 57 13.52 3.96 9.85
CA GLY A 57 12.82 4.88 8.95
C GLY A 57 11.46 5.29 9.50
N ALA A 58 10.69 4.31 9.98
CA ALA A 58 9.36 4.59 10.51
C ALA A 58 9.42 5.36 11.84
N SER A 59 10.39 5.07 12.71
CA SER A 59 10.61 5.85 13.94
C SER A 59 11.02 7.29 13.61
N PHE A 60 11.92 7.49 12.64
CA PHE A 60 12.35 8.80 12.18
C PHE A 60 11.16 9.64 11.67
N PHE A 61 10.35 9.08 10.76
CA PHE A 61 9.19 9.79 10.24
C PHE A 61 8.13 10.06 11.32
N THR A 62 7.91 9.11 12.22
CA THR A 62 6.95 9.27 13.33
C THR A 62 7.33 10.44 14.25
N ILE A 63 8.62 10.57 14.59
CA ILE A 63 9.13 11.66 15.43
C ILE A 63 9.16 12.98 14.65
N TYR A 64 9.67 12.98 13.42
CA TYR A 64 9.81 14.19 12.59
C TYR A 64 8.47 14.88 12.34
N PHE A 65 7.41 14.12 12.07
CA PHE A 65 6.07 14.68 11.84
C PHE A 65 5.25 14.84 13.12
N SER A 66 5.82 14.58 14.31
CA SER A 66 5.19 14.76 15.62
C SER A 66 3.84 14.04 15.76
N PHE A 67 3.79 12.75 15.37
CA PHE A 67 2.62 11.87 15.46
C PHE A 67 1.31 12.41 14.81
N PRO A 68 1.27 12.64 13.49
CA PRO A 68 0.04 13.02 12.78
C PRO A 68 -1.06 11.94 12.88
N SER A 69 -0.66 10.67 12.86
CA SER A 69 -1.56 9.51 12.85
C SER A 69 -2.45 9.39 14.07
N ILE A 70 -2.10 10.01 15.21
CA ILE A 70 -2.93 10.00 16.43
C ILE A 70 -3.76 11.29 16.53
N THR A 71 -3.19 12.43 16.14
CA THR A 71 -3.83 13.74 16.30
C THR A 71 -4.90 14.02 15.26
N ARG A 72 -4.70 13.61 14.00
CA ARG A 72 -5.62 13.88 12.88
C ARG A 72 -6.57 12.73 12.55
N PHE A 73 -6.44 11.60 13.25
CA PHE A 73 -7.30 10.42 13.07
C PHE A 73 -8.80 10.74 13.19
N TRP A 74 -9.16 11.57 14.17
CA TRP A 74 -10.56 11.96 14.41
C TRP A 74 -11.14 12.86 13.31
N LEU A 75 -10.31 13.71 12.72
CA LEU A 75 -10.71 14.54 11.60
C LEU A 75 -10.97 13.67 10.37
N ALA A 76 -10.05 12.74 10.06
CA ALA A 76 -10.20 11.80 8.95
C ALA A 76 -11.46 10.92 9.07
N ILE A 77 -11.78 10.40 10.27
CA ILE A 77 -13.03 9.66 10.48
C ILE A 77 -14.25 10.53 10.23
N SER A 78 -14.21 11.80 10.62
CA SER A 78 -15.34 12.71 10.41
C SER A 78 -15.55 13.02 8.92
N THR A 79 -14.46 13.10 8.14
CA THR A 79 -14.47 13.23 6.68
C THR A 79 -15.08 12.01 5.99
N VAL A 80 -14.62 10.81 6.30
CA VAL A 80 -15.14 9.57 5.65
C VAL A 80 -16.60 9.27 6.02
N ARG A 81 -17.06 9.75 7.17
CA ARG A 81 -18.47 9.60 7.60
C ARG A 81 -19.44 10.54 6.87
N GLY A 82 -18.97 11.33 5.91
CA GLY A 82 -19.81 12.22 5.10
C GLY A 82 -20.18 13.53 5.79
N LYS A 83 -19.55 13.87 6.93
CA LYS A 83 -19.86 15.10 7.68
C LYS A 83 -19.38 16.37 6.96
N TYR A 84 -18.56 16.23 5.92
CA TYR A 84 -17.94 17.35 5.20
C TYR A 84 -18.20 17.34 3.68
N ASP A 85 -18.97 16.37 3.16
CA ASP A 85 -19.31 16.27 1.73
C ASP A 85 -20.10 17.50 1.24
N GLU A 86 -20.76 18.22 2.15
CA GLU A 86 -21.52 19.45 1.89
C GLU A 86 -20.63 20.68 1.59
N LEU A 87 -19.33 20.61 1.92
CA LEU A 87 -18.39 21.72 1.70
C LEU A 87 -17.70 21.67 0.33
N GLU A 88 -17.67 20.51 -0.34
CA GLU A 88 -17.22 20.39 -1.73
C GLU A 88 -18.23 21.07 -2.67
N GLY A 89 -19.55 20.90 -2.43
CA GLY A 89 -20.59 21.50 -3.27
C GLY A 89 -20.79 23.03 -3.17
N SER A 90 -20.10 23.74 -2.27
CA SER A 90 -20.37 25.17 -1.98
C SER A 90 -19.34 26.15 -2.57
N GLY A 91 -18.40 25.68 -3.39
CA GLY A 91 -17.35 26.51 -4.00
C GLY A 91 -17.76 27.32 -5.25
N ASN A 92 -18.83 26.96 -5.95
CA ASN A 92 -19.05 27.41 -7.34
C ASN A 92 -20.37 28.13 -7.65
N ASP A 93 -21.11 28.66 -6.66
CA ASP A 93 -22.45 29.23 -6.91
C ASP A 93 -22.58 30.75 -6.67
N LYS A 94 -21.46 31.48 -6.59
CA LYS A 94 -21.47 32.97 -6.44
C LYS A 94 -20.73 33.73 -7.54
N VAL A 95 -20.13 33.06 -8.53
CA VAL A 95 -19.33 33.69 -9.61
C VAL A 95 -19.91 33.37 -11.00
N LYS A 96 -21.24 33.35 -11.14
CA LYS A 96 -21.89 33.08 -12.44
C LYS A 96 -22.36 34.33 -13.20
N ASP A 97 -22.34 35.51 -12.59
CA ASP A 97 -23.10 36.66 -13.14
C ASP A 97 -22.29 37.72 -13.92
N GLU A 98 -20.95 37.70 -13.99
CA GLU A 98 -20.19 38.78 -14.68
C GLU A 98 -19.02 38.37 -15.60
N VAL A 99 -18.73 37.07 -15.78
CA VAL A 99 -17.62 36.63 -16.66
C VAL A 99 -18.17 35.71 -17.74
N GLY A 100 -18.02 36.12 -19.01
CA GLY A 100 -18.60 35.44 -20.16
C GLY A 100 -18.29 33.95 -20.19
N LEU A 101 -19.33 33.13 -20.09
CA LEU A 101 -19.26 31.67 -20.16
C LEU A 101 -18.95 31.22 -21.60
N THR A 102 -18.04 30.25 -21.76
CA THR A 102 -17.93 29.50 -23.02
C THR A 102 -19.16 28.61 -23.22
N SER A 103 -19.38 28.07 -24.44
CA SER A 103 -20.55 27.24 -24.76
C SER A 103 -20.69 25.96 -23.92
N ASP A 104 -19.67 25.61 -23.13
CA ASP A 104 -19.61 24.49 -22.18
C ASP A 104 -19.72 24.94 -20.70
N GLY A 105 -19.95 26.23 -20.44
CA GLY A 105 -20.24 26.72 -19.09
C GLY A 105 -19.02 26.99 -18.20
N ASP A 106 -17.85 27.27 -18.76
CA ASP A 106 -16.62 27.55 -17.99
C ASP A 106 -16.14 29.01 -18.08
N VAL A 107 -15.47 29.46 -17.02
CA VAL A 107 -14.79 30.76 -16.90
C VAL A 107 -13.36 30.67 -17.41
N LEU A 108 -12.97 31.56 -18.33
CA LEU A 108 -11.60 31.69 -18.81
C LEU A 108 -10.71 32.26 -17.66
N ASP A 109 -9.58 31.59 -17.38
CA ASP A 109 -8.52 31.94 -16.39
C ASP A 109 -8.68 31.47 -14.92
N THR A 110 -9.47 30.45 -14.63
CA THR A 110 -9.37 29.73 -13.34
C THR A 110 -8.96 28.27 -13.55
N ILE A 111 -7.80 27.89 -13.00
CA ILE A 111 -7.37 26.49 -12.91
C ILE A 111 -8.38 25.77 -12.01
N LYS A 112 -9.25 24.94 -12.58
CA LYS A 112 -10.07 24.00 -11.82
C LYS A 112 -9.15 23.03 -11.09
N ASP A 113 -9.35 22.86 -9.79
CA ASP A 113 -8.79 21.74 -9.06
C ASP A 113 -9.55 20.49 -9.52
N GLU A 114 -8.93 19.72 -10.42
CA GLU A 114 -9.48 18.49 -11.02
C GLU A 114 -9.61 17.34 -9.99
N SER A 115 -9.45 17.64 -8.70
CA SER A 115 -9.81 16.75 -7.60
C SER A 115 -11.33 16.63 -7.39
N GLU A 116 -12.15 17.44 -8.07
CA GLU A 116 -13.63 17.39 -8.01
C GLU A 116 -14.29 16.55 -9.13
N GLU A 117 -13.78 15.35 -9.41
CA GLU A 117 -14.59 14.32 -10.07
C GLU A 117 -14.39 12.99 -9.33
N GLY A 118 -14.88 12.95 -8.09
CA GLY A 118 -14.91 11.74 -7.29
C GLY A 118 -15.93 10.75 -7.86
N GLU A 119 -15.51 9.87 -8.77
CA GLU A 119 -16.38 8.78 -9.29
C GLU A 119 -16.89 7.83 -8.19
N VAL A 120 -16.31 7.91 -6.98
CA VAL A 120 -16.66 7.10 -5.80
C VAL A 120 -16.65 7.94 -4.52
N THR A 121 -17.54 7.62 -3.58
CA THR A 121 -17.62 8.33 -2.29
C THR A 121 -16.35 8.11 -1.47
N HIS A 122 -16.01 9.04 -0.56
CA HIS A 122 -14.85 8.89 0.33
C HIS A 122 -14.86 7.57 1.12
N PHE A 123 -16.04 7.07 1.50
CA PHE A 123 -16.19 5.76 2.12
C PHE A 123 -15.93 4.60 1.17
N GLN A 124 -16.36 4.69 -0.10
CA GLN A 124 -16.06 3.68 -1.11
C GLN A 124 -14.56 3.64 -1.44
N ALA A 125 -13.91 4.80 -1.54
CA ALA A 125 -12.46 4.90 -1.71
C ALA A 125 -11.71 4.26 -0.51
N LEU A 126 -12.12 4.59 0.73
CA LEU A 126 -11.56 3.98 1.93
C LEU A 126 -11.77 2.46 1.94
N ALA A 127 -13.00 1.99 1.66
CA ALA A 127 -13.33 0.57 1.66
C ALA A 127 -12.48 -0.22 0.65
N THR A 128 -12.23 0.38 -0.52
CA THR A 128 -11.36 -0.20 -1.57
C THR A 128 -9.92 -0.33 -1.08
N ALA A 129 -9.37 0.73 -0.48
CA ALA A 129 -8.01 0.72 0.07
C ALA A 129 -7.86 -0.27 1.25
N VAL A 130 -8.84 -0.35 2.14
CA VAL A 130 -8.84 -1.30 3.27
C VAL A 130 -8.98 -2.73 2.79
N SER A 131 -9.84 -2.98 1.79
CA SER A 131 -9.99 -4.31 1.18
C SER A 131 -8.68 -4.81 0.57
N GLY A 132 -7.94 -3.93 -0.12
CA GLY A 132 -6.64 -4.28 -0.71
C GLY A 132 -5.54 -4.57 0.33
N THR A 133 -5.68 -4.07 1.56
CA THR A 133 -4.68 -4.25 2.62
C THR A 133 -5.03 -5.35 3.62
N VAL A 134 -6.31 -5.71 3.79
CA VAL A 134 -6.76 -6.77 4.71
C VAL A 134 -7.00 -8.07 3.94
N GLY A 135 -6.01 -8.96 3.96
CA GLY A 135 -6.09 -10.28 3.31
C GLY A 135 -5.95 -11.46 4.27
N LEU A 136 -6.22 -12.67 3.76
CA LEU A 136 -5.98 -13.94 4.46
C LEU A 136 -4.52 -14.06 4.95
N GLY A 137 -3.57 -13.51 4.19
CA GLY A 137 -2.16 -13.46 4.55
C GLY A 137 -1.89 -12.68 5.85
N ASN A 138 -2.61 -11.59 6.11
CA ASN A 138 -2.45 -10.84 7.36
C ASN A 138 -2.99 -11.63 8.55
N ILE A 139 -4.12 -12.32 8.38
CA ILE A 139 -4.72 -13.13 9.44
C ILE A 139 -3.84 -14.35 9.75
N ALA A 140 -3.38 -15.06 8.72
CA ALA A 140 -2.45 -16.19 8.87
C ALA A 140 -1.10 -15.75 9.44
N GLY A 141 -0.57 -14.61 8.98
CA GLY A 141 0.69 -14.04 9.46
C GLY A 141 0.64 -13.68 10.95
N VAL A 142 -0.48 -13.10 11.41
CA VAL A 142 -0.71 -12.84 12.84
C VAL A 142 -0.73 -14.15 13.64
N ALA A 143 -1.42 -15.18 13.14
CA ALA A 143 -1.48 -16.47 13.81
C ALA A 143 -0.08 -17.12 13.96
N VAL A 144 0.73 -17.09 12.90
CA VAL A 144 2.11 -17.59 12.92
C VAL A 144 2.99 -16.75 13.86
N ALA A 145 2.87 -15.43 13.83
CA ALA A 145 3.62 -14.53 14.69
C ALA A 145 3.34 -14.79 16.18
N ILE A 146 2.08 -15.02 16.56
CA ILE A 146 1.72 -15.35 17.94
C ILE A 146 2.16 -16.77 18.30
N ALA A 147 2.04 -17.73 17.38
CA ALA A 147 2.45 -19.11 17.63
C ALA A 147 3.96 -19.23 17.89
N LEU A 148 4.79 -18.46 17.17
CA LEU A 148 6.25 -18.47 17.30
C LEU A 148 6.76 -17.48 18.35
N GLY A 149 6.16 -16.29 18.44
CA GLY A 149 6.60 -15.19 19.31
C GLY A 149 5.90 -15.13 20.68
N GLY A 150 4.90 -15.97 20.92
CA GLY A 150 4.10 -15.99 22.14
C GLY A 150 3.14 -14.80 22.28
N PRO A 151 2.44 -14.68 23.42
CA PRO A 151 1.41 -13.66 23.64
C PRO A 151 1.95 -12.22 23.62
N GLY A 152 3.25 -12.04 23.86
CA GLY A 152 3.91 -10.73 23.78
C GLY A 152 4.01 -10.17 22.35
N ALA A 153 3.90 -11.02 21.32
CA ALA A 153 3.98 -10.59 19.93
C ALA A 153 2.86 -9.60 19.58
N THR A 154 1.64 -9.80 20.09
CA THR A 154 0.50 -8.93 19.80
C THR A 154 0.74 -7.49 20.24
N PHE A 155 1.35 -7.27 21.41
CA PHE A 155 1.69 -5.94 21.89
C PHE A 155 2.64 -5.23 20.91
N TRP A 156 3.70 -5.92 20.49
CA TRP A 156 4.66 -5.37 19.54
C TRP A 156 4.08 -5.17 18.14
N MET A 157 3.16 -6.01 17.69
CA MET A 157 2.45 -5.83 16.43
C MET A 157 1.61 -4.56 16.42
N ILE A 158 0.93 -4.22 17.53
CA ILE A 158 0.17 -2.96 17.65
C ILE A 158 1.12 -1.77 17.60
N VAL A 159 2.24 -1.81 18.32
CA VAL A 159 3.25 -0.73 18.33
C VAL A 159 3.82 -0.52 16.92
N CYS A 160 4.24 -1.60 16.24
CA CYS A 160 4.72 -1.53 14.86
C CYS A 160 3.65 -1.04 13.88
N GLY A 161 2.39 -1.41 14.09
CA GLY A 161 1.26 -0.92 13.29
C GLY A 161 1.03 0.59 13.44
N LEU A 162 1.09 1.10 14.67
CA LEU A 162 0.97 2.55 14.93
C LEU A 162 2.12 3.34 14.29
N ILE A 163 3.34 2.83 14.37
CA ILE A 163 4.53 3.44 13.75
C ILE A 163 4.44 3.34 12.21
N GLY A 164 4.00 2.20 11.67
CA GLY A 164 3.85 1.99 10.23
C GLY A 164 2.78 2.87 9.59
N MET A 165 1.72 3.22 10.33
CA MET A 165 0.68 4.14 9.87
C MET A 165 1.25 5.54 9.57
N ALA A 166 2.23 6.00 10.34
CA ALA A 166 2.89 7.28 10.08
C ALA A 166 3.68 7.26 8.78
N THR A 167 4.43 6.18 8.51
CA THR A 167 5.17 6.01 7.25
C THR A 167 4.22 6.01 6.05
N LYS A 168 3.11 5.27 6.12
CA LYS A 168 2.09 5.26 5.06
C LYS A 168 1.46 6.63 4.83
N PHE A 169 1.17 7.37 5.90
CA PHE A 169 0.65 8.73 5.78
C PHE A 169 1.62 9.67 5.06
N VAL A 170 2.92 9.60 5.39
CA VAL A 170 3.96 10.39 4.72
C VAL A 170 4.09 9.99 3.25
N GLU A 171 4.08 8.69 2.95
CA GLU A 171 4.12 8.16 1.58
C GLU A 171 2.95 8.70 0.74
N CYS A 172 1.70 8.58 1.22
CA CYS A 172 0.53 9.09 0.53
C CYS A 172 0.55 10.63 0.39
N THR A 173 0.99 11.35 1.42
CA THR A 173 1.07 12.82 1.38
C THR A 173 2.12 13.30 0.38
N LEU A 174 3.29 12.65 0.32
CA LEU A 174 4.33 12.96 -0.66
C LEU A 174 3.88 12.55 -2.07
N GLY A 175 3.16 11.44 -2.21
CA GLY A 175 2.59 10.99 -3.47
C GLY A 175 1.64 12.03 -4.08
N VAL A 176 0.75 12.63 -3.28
CA VAL A 176 -0.11 13.72 -3.77
C VAL A 176 0.67 15.00 -4.03
N LYS A 177 1.67 15.33 -3.19
CA LYS A 177 2.46 16.57 -3.32
C LYS A 177 3.35 16.58 -4.58
N TYR A 178 3.90 15.44 -4.97
CA TYR A 178 4.81 15.31 -6.11
C TYR A 178 4.18 14.63 -7.32
N ARG A 179 2.84 14.50 -7.33
CA ARG A 179 2.09 14.10 -8.51
C ARG A 179 2.19 15.21 -9.54
N ASP A 180 2.90 14.94 -10.63
CA ASP A 180 2.98 15.87 -11.76
C ASP A 180 1.70 15.76 -12.59
N VAL A 181 1.15 16.91 -12.96
CA VAL A 181 -0.01 17.01 -13.86
C VAL A 181 0.53 17.56 -15.17
N ASP A 182 0.48 16.73 -16.21
CA ASP A 182 0.92 17.16 -17.55
C ASP A 182 -0.03 18.22 -18.10
N SER A 183 0.45 19.04 -19.04
CA SER A 183 -0.33 20.11 -19.68
C SER A 183 -1.56 19.63 -20.49
N ASP A 184 -1.75 18.32 -20.60
CA ASP A 184 -2.87 17.63 -21.25
C ASP A 184 -3.88 17.05 -20.24
N GLY A 185 -3.78 17.42 -18.95
CA GLY A 185 -4.67 16.93 -17.88
C GLY A 185 -4.45 15.46 -17.49
N SER A 186 -3.42 14.81 -18.05
CA SER A 186 -3.04 13.44 -17.68
C SER A 186 -2.24 13.44 -16.39
N VAL A 187 -2.68 12.61 -15.44
CA VAL A 187 -2.14 12.49 -14.09
C VAL A 187 -1.26 11.24 -13.98
N TYR A 188 -0.01 11.37 -13.50
CA TYR A 188 0.92 10.25 -13.26
C TYR A 188 1.39 10.15 -11.81
#